data_AF-A0A2J8KI59-F1
#
_entry.id   AF-A0A2J8KI59-F1
#
_cell.length_a   1.000
_cell.length_b   1.000
_cell.length_c   1.000
_cell.angle_alpha   90.00
_cell.angle_beta   90.00
_cell.angle_gamma   90.00
#
_symmetry.space_group_name_H-M   'P 1'
#
loop_
_entity.id
_entity.type
_entity.pdbx_description
1 polymer ?
#
loop_
_entity_poly.entity_id
_entity_poly.type
_entity_poly.pdbx_seq_one_letter_code
_entity_poly.pdbx_strand_id
1 'polypeptide(L)'
;SWELLYSLEFLDKEFTRICLAWKTDTWLWLRIFLTDMIIYQGQYKKAIASLHHLAALQGSISQPQITGQGTLEHQRALIQLATCHFALGEYRMTCEKVLDLMCYMVLPIQDGGKSQEEPSKVKPKFRKDIDMLEEFAYLRTQEGGKIHLELL
;
A
#
# COMPACT_ATOMS: atom_id res chain seq x y z
N SER A 1 -12.92 16.75 -22.95
CA SER A 1 -11.47 17.04 -22.82
C SER A 1 -10.59 15.86 -23.25
N TRP A 2 -10.81 14.63 -22.77
CA TRP A 2 -10.02 13.45 -23.21
C TRP A 2 -10.26 13.04 -24.66
N GLU A 3 -11.48 13.18 -25.17
CA GLU A 3 -11.79 12.87 -26.58
C GLU A 3 -11.02 13.74 -27.58
N LEU A 4 -10.64 14.97 -27.19
CA LEU A 4 -9.83 15.84 -28.03
C LEU A 4 -8.45 15.24 -28.30
N LEU A 5 -7.83 14.63 -27.27
CA LEU A 5 -6.51 14.02 -27.40
C LEU A 5 -6.51 12.88 -28.42
N TYR A 6 -7.61 12.10 -28.45
CA TYR A 6 -7.79 10.98 -29.37
C TYR A 6 -8.45 11.36 -30.71
N SER A 7 -8.89 12.62 -30.86
CA SER A 7 -9.55 13.09 -32.08
C SER A 7 -8.58 13.28 -33.25
N LEU A 8 -7.30 13.50 -32.97
CA LEU A 8 -6.27 13.77 -33.96
C LEU A 8 -4.99 12.99 -33.63
N GLU A 9 -4.53 12.15 -34.56
CA GLU A 9 -3.31 11.35 -34.39
C GLU A 9 -2.05 12.19 -34.05
N PHE A 10 -2.00 13.44 -34.53
CA PHE A 10 -0.88 14.33 -34.22
C PHE A 10 -0.84 14.71 -32.73
N LEU A 11 -1.99 14.91 -32.08
CA LEU A 11 -2.04 15.26 -30.66
C LEU A 11 -1.54 14.12 -29.77
N ASP A 12 -1.88 12.88 -30.12
CA ASP A 12 -1.35 11.68 -29.45
C ASP A 12 0.18 11.59 -29.56
N LYS A 13 0.73 11.89 -30.75
CA LYS A 13 2.19 11.95 -30.97
C LYS A 13 2.85 13.06 -30.17
N GLU A 14 2.26 14.25 -30.12
CA GLU A 14 2.80 15.36 -29.31
C GLU A 14 2.77 15.03 -27.81
N PHE A 15 1.67 14.46 -27.34
CA PHE A 15 1.53 14.04 -25.95
C PHE A 15 2.58 12.99 -25.57
N THR A 16 2.76 11.98 -26.42
CA THR A 16 3.79 10.95 -26.23
C THR A 16 5.19 11.57 -26.19
N ARG A 17 5.48 12.54 -27.06
CA ARG A 17 6.76 13.25 -27.06
C ARG A 17 6.99 14.02 -25.76
N ILE A 18 5.97 14.68 -25.24
CA ILE A 18 6.03 15.40 -23.95
C ILE A 18 6.30 14.41 -22.81
N CYS A 19 5.57 13.30 -22.75
CA CYS A 19 5.77 12.25 -21.74
C CYS A 19 7.21 11.72 -21.74
N LEU A 20 7.77 11.45 -22.93
CA LEU A 20 9.16 11.02 -23.09
C LEU A 20 10.15 12.11 -22.64
N ALA A 21 9.94 13.36 -23.07
CA ALA A 21 10.81 14.48 -22.69
C ALA A 21 10.84 14.69 -21.17
N TRP A 22 9.70 14.47 -20.49
CA TRP A 22 9.59 14.57 -19.04
C TRP A 22 9.94 13.29 -18.29
N LYS A 23 10.25 12.20 -18.99
CA LYS A 23 10.57 10.88 -18.42
C LYS A 23 9.50 10.42 -17.43
N THR A 24 8.23 10.56 -17.82
CA THR A 24 7.10 10.25 -16.95
C THR A 24 7.07 8.77 -16.53
N ASP A 25 7.74 7.89 -17.27
CA ASP A 25 7.96 6.48 -16.92
C ASP A 25 8.72 6.31 -15.60
N THR A 26 9.57 7.27 -15.23
CA THR A 26 10.31 7.23 -13.96
C THR A 26 9.43 7.60 -12.76
N TRP A 27 8.30 8.28 -13.00
CA TRP A 27 7.45 8.79 -11.93
C TRP A 27 6.68 7.65 -11.27
N LEU A 28 7.04 7.33 -10.02
CA LEU A 28 6.45 6.22 -9.27
C LEU A 28 4.92 6.40 -9.10
N TRP A 29 4.46 7.60 -8.75
CA TRP A 29 3.04 7.89 -8.56
C TRP A 29 2.22 7.62 -9.84
N LEU A 30 2.76 7.97 -11.01
CA LEU A 30 2.06 7.78 -12.27
C LEU A 30 1.98 6.29 -12.62
N ARG A 31 3.07 5.55 -12.41
CA ARG A 31 3.10 4.09 -12.59
C ARG A 31 2.12 3.37 -11.67
N ILE A 32 2.04 3.80 -10.41
CA ILE A 32 1.06 3.31 -9.43
C ILE A 32 -0.36 3.60 -9.93
N PHE A 33 -0.66 4.85 -10.27
CA PHE A 33 -1.98 5.27 -10.75
C PHE A 33 -2.43 4.49 -12.00
N LEU A 34 -1.55 4.34 -12.98
CA LEU A 34 -1.85 3.59 -14.20
C LEU A 34 -2.11 2.10 -13.90
N THR A 35 -1.35 1.50 -12.97
CA THR A 35 -1.59 0.12 -12.55
C THR A 35 -2.96 -0.03 -11.89
N ASP A 36 -3.32 0.88 -10.99
CA ASP A 36 -4.64 0.88 -10.34
C ASP A 36 -5.76 1.03 -11.37
N MET A 37 -5.60 1.93 -12.34
CA MET A 37 -6.57 2.11 -13.43
C MET A 37 -6.78 0.80 -14.22
N ILE A 38 -5.71 0.06 -14.54
CA ILE A 38 -5.79 -1.23 -15.23
C ILE A 38 -6.53 -2.28 -14.38
N ILE A 39 -6.31 -2.28 -13.05
CA ILE A 39 -7.03 -3.16 -12.11
C ILE A 39 -8.52 -2.81 -12.10
N TYR A 40 -8.88 -1.52 -11.99
CA TYR A 40 -10.27 -1.06 -12.01
C TYR A 40 -10.98 -1.40 -13.33
N GLN A 41 -10.26 -1.41 -14.45
CA GLN A 41 -10.81 -1.84 -15.75
C GLN A 41 -10.97 -3.36 -15.88
N GLY A 42 -10.57 -4.15 -14.87
CA GLY A 42 -10.65 -5.61 -14.90
C GLY A 42 -9.59 -6.29 -15.77
N GLN A 43 -8.56 -5.55 -16.22
CA GLN A 43 -7.51 -6.09 -17.08
C GLN A 43 -6.40 -6.76 -16.24
N TYR A 44 -6.75 -7.74 -15.43
CA TYR A 44 -5.90 -8.30 -14.37
C TYR A 44 -4.56 -8.88 -14.87
N LYS A 45 -4.53 -9.53 -16.04
CA LYS A 45 -3.28 -10.04 -16.63
C LYS A 45 -2.29 -8.92 -16.96
N LYS A 46 -2.78 -7.78 -17.45
CA LYS A 46 -1.94 -6.61 -17.72
C LYS A 46 -1.49 -5.93 -16.43
N ALA A 47 -2.36 -5.89 -15.42
CA ALA A 47 -2.01 -5.37 -14.10
C ALA A 47 -0.87 -6.18 -13.46
N ILE A 48 -0.92 -7.52 -13.54
CA ILE A 48 0.15 -8.41 -13.05
C ILE A 48 1.48 -8.08 -13.75
N ALA A 49 1.49 -7.97 -15.08
CA ALA A 49 2.69 -7.60 -15.83
C ALA A 49 3.23 -6.22 -15.40
N SER A 50 2.35 -5.23 -15.20
CA SER A 50 2.72 -3.90 -14.69
C SER A 50 3.36 -3.97 -13.31
N LEU A 51 2.75 -4.71 -12.37
CA LEU A 51 3.24 -4.90 -11.00
C LEU A 51 4.65 -5.53 -10.98
N HIS A 52 4.89 -6.55 -11.80
CA HIS A 52 6.23 -7.15 -11.93
C HIS A 52 7.25 -6.17 -12.52
N HIS A 53 6.85 -5.35 -13.49
CA HIS A 53 7.72 -4.31 -14.04
C HIS A 53 8.07 -3.25 -12.99
N LEU A 54 7.11 -2.80 -12.17
CA LEU A 54 7.37 -1.89 -11.06
C LEU A 54 8.40 -2.48 -10.08
N ALA A 55 8.26 -3.76 -9.71
CA ALA A 55 9.18 -4.45 -8.82
C ALA A 55 10.60 -4.54 -9.41
N ALA A 56 10.73 -4.84 -10.70
CA ALA A 56 12.03 -4.91 -11.38
C ALA A 56 12.78 -3.58 -11.37
N LEU A 57 12.06 -2.46 -11.45
CA LEU A 57 12.65 -1.11 -11.39
C LEU A 57 13.07 -0.70 -9.97
N GLN A 58 12.48 -1.30 -8.93
CA GLN A 58 12.84 -1.02 -7.53
C GLN A 58 14.07 -1.81 -7.06
N GLY A 59 14.37 -2.94 -7.69
CA GLY A 59 15.51 -3.82 -7.34
C GLY A 59 16.91 -3.23 -7.54
N SER A 60 17.06 -2.01 -8.10
CA SER A 60 18.37 -1.37 -8.31
C SER A 60 18.82 -0.45 -7.16
N ILE A 61 18.01 -0.26 -6.12
CA ILE A 61 18.36 0.56 -4.95
C ILE A 61 18.70 -0.38 -3.80
N SER A 62 19.90 -0.95 -3.84
CA SER A 62 20.49 -1.71 -2.74
C SER A 62 20.94 -0.76 -1.63
N GLN A 63 20.02 -0.42 -0.72
CA GLN A 63 20.37 0.11 0.60
C GLN A 63 20.35 -1.06 1.61
N PRO A 64 21.29 -1.14 2.57
CA PRO A 64 21.38 -2.28 3.49
C PRO A 64 20.08 -2.41 4.27
N GLN A 65 19.41 -3.54 4.08
CA GLN A 65 18.15 -3.87 4.71
C GLN A 65 18.36 -4.03 6.22
N ILE A 66 17.82 -3.10 7.01
CA ILE A 66 17.54 -3.36 8.42
C ILE A 66 16.38 -4.35 8.44
N THR A 67 16.63 -5.51 9.05
CA THR A 67 15.73 -6.66 9.17
C THR A 67 14.34 -6.25 9.68
N GLY A 68 13.30 -6.46 8.88
CA GLY A 68 11.91 -6.52 9.36
C GLY A 68 10.88 -5.66 8.61
N GLN A 69 11.28 -4.66 7.83
CA GLN A 69 10.37 -3.84 7.02
C GLN A 69 10.59 -4.11 5.54
N GLY A 70 9.95 -5.14 5.00
CA GLY A 70 9.61 -5.12 3.57
C GLY A 70 8.88 -3.79 3.33
N THR A 71 9.37 -3.00 2.37
CA THR A 71 8.85 -1.65 2.10
C THR A 71 7.32 -1.71 1.95
N LEU A 72 6.57 -0.77 2.52
CA LEU A 72 5.11 -0.73 2.41
C LEU A 72 4.63 -0.86 0.95
N GLU A 73 5.44 -0.38 0.00
CA GLU A 73 5.28 -0.55 -1.44
C GLU A 73 5.27 -2.02 -1.89
N HIS A 74 6.16 -2.85 -1.34
CA HIS A 74 6.19 -4.28 -1.62
C HIS A 74 4.94 -4.98 -1.07
N GLN A 75 4.53 -4.64 0.15
CA GLN A 75 3.29 -5.17 0.74
C GLN A 75 2.06 -4.80 -0.10
N ARG A 76 1.98 -3.54 -0.55
CA ARG A 76 0.96 -3.07 -1.48
C ARG A 76 0.95 -3.88 -2.77
N ALA A 77 2.12 -4.10 -3.38
CA ALA A 77 2.22 -4.89 -4.61
C ALA A 77 1.76 -6.34 -4.41
N LEU A 78 2.10 -6.97 -3.28
CA LEU A 78 1.63 -8.33 -2.93
C LEU A 78 0.10 -8.38 -2.80
N ILE A 79 -0.51 -7.39 -2.15
CA ILE A 79 -1.97 -7.28 -2.03
C ILE A 79 -2.59 -7.18 -3.44
N GLN A 80 -2.07 -6.29 -4.29
CA GLN A 80 -2.60 -6.10 -5.64
C GLN A 80 -2.43 -7.34 -6.52
N LEU A 81 -1.30 -8.05 -6.42
CA LEU A 81 -1.07 -9.32 -7.10
C LEU A 81 -2.06 -10.40 -6.62
N ALA A 82 -2.27 -10.53 -5.30
CA ALA A 82 -3.24 -11.47 -4.74
C ALA A 82 -4.66 -11.17 -5.26
N THR A 83 -5.07 -9.90 -5.28
CA THR A 83 -6.37 -9.46 -5.83
C THR A 83 -6.50 -9.82 -7.31
N CYS A 84 -5.46 -9.58 -8.13
CA CYS A 84 -5.50 -9.90 -9.55
C CYS A 84 -5.61 -11.42 -9.78
N HIS A 85 -4.80 -12.22 -9.09
CA HIS A 85 -4.88 -13.69 -9.18
C HIS A 85 -6.24 -14.23 -8.71
N PHE A 86 -6.81 -13.63 -7.65
CA PHE A 86 -8.12 -14.02 -7.15
C PHE A 86 -9.20 -13.76 -8.20
N ALA A 87 -9.20 -12.58 -8.82
CA ALA A 87 -10.15 -12.22 -9.86
C ALA A 87 -10.04 -13.10 -11.12
N LEU A 88 -8.87 -13.70 -11.36
CA LEU A 88 -8.63 -14.66 -12.45
C LEU A 88 -9.00 -16.12 -12.06
N GLY A 89 -9.36 -16.39 -10.81
CA GLY A 89 -9.62 -17.74 -10.31
C GLY A 89 -8.35 -18.56 -10.03
N GLU A 90 -7.19 -17.91 -9.99
CA GLU A 90 -5.88 -18.54 -9.77
C GLU A 90 -5.57 -18.68 -8.27
N TYR A 91 -6.43 -19.40 -7.55
CA TYR A 91 -6.42 -19.44 -6.08
C TYR A 91 -5.10 -19.90 -5.47
N ARG A 92 -4.37 -20.82 -6.13
CA ARG A 92 -3.04 -21.24 -5.69
C ARG A 92 -2.09 -20.04 -5.60
N MET A 93 -2.07 -19.20 -6.63
CA MET A 93 -1.21 -18.01 -6.68
C MET A 93 -1.69 -16.94 -5.70
N THR A 94 -3.01 -16.78 -5.54
CA THR A 94 -3.59 -15.90 -4.52
C THR A 94 -3.09 -16.27 -3.13
N CYS A 95 -3.23 -17.53 -2.73
CA CYS A 95 -2.80 -18.02 -1.42
C CYS A 95 -1.30 -17.83 -1.22
N GLU A 96 -0.48 -18.11 -2.25
CA GLU A 96 0.96 -17.87 -2.21
C GLU A 96 1.29 -16.41 -1.87
N LYS A 97 0.67 -15.44 -2.56
CA LYS A 97 0.93 -14.01 -2.32
C LYS A 97 0.40 -13.52 -0.98
N VAL A 98 -0.70 -14.08 -0.49
CA VAL A 98 -1.22 -13.78 0.86
C VAL A 98 -0.28 -14.33 1.93
N LEU A 99 0.27 -15.54 1.76
CA LEU A 99 1.25 -16.09 2.67
C LEU A 99 2.54 -15.27 2.70
N ASP A 100 3.02 -14.83 1.52
CA ASP A 100 4.16 -13.90 1.42
C ASP A 100 3.88 -12.61 2.22
N LEU A 101 2.68 -12.04 2.12
CA LEU A 101 2.29 -10.86 2.89
C LEU A 101 2.24 -11.12 4.40
N MET A 102 1.69 -12.26 4.82
CA MET A 102 1.58 -12.62 6.24
C MET A 102 2.94 -12.70 6.93
N CYS A 103 4.00 -13.12 6.22
CA CYS A 103 5.37 -13.11 6.75
C CYS A 103 5.83 -11.71 7.21
N TYR A 104 5.28 -10.63 6.66
CA TYR A 104 5.57 -9.25 7.05
C TYR A 104 4.62 -8.70 8.12
N MET A 105 3.48 -9.35 8.35
CA MET A 105 2.46 -8.93 9.33
C MET A 105 2.52 -9.68 10.65
N VAL A 106 3.25 -10.81 10.70
CA VAL A 106 3.50 -11.51 11.97
C VAL A 106 4.41 -10.63 12.83
N LEU A 107 3.80 -10.00 13.84
CA LEU A 107 4.52 -9.30 14.91
C LEU A 107 5.59 -10.24 15.50
N PRO A 108 6.76 -9.74 15.91
CA PRO A 108 7.65 -10.52 16.76
C PRO A 108 6.85 -10.94 17.98
N ILE A 109 6.69 -12.25 18.19
CA ILE A 109 6.19 -12.79 19.43
C ILE A 109 7.19 -12.30 20.49
N GLN A 110 6.81 -11.30 21.28
CA GLN A 110 7.53 -11.00 22.51
C GLN A 110 7.29 -12.18 23.45
N ASP A 111 8.17 -13.18 23.37
CA ASP A 111 8.23 -14.26 24.34
C ASP A 111 8.77 -13.68 25.65
N GLY A 112 7.89 -12.97 26.37
CA GLY A 112 8.16 -12.32 27.64
C GLY A 112 7.97 -13.28 28.80
N GLY A 113 8.69 -14.41 28.80
CA GLY A 113 8.79 -15.27 29.95
C GLY A 113 9.71 -14.67 31.02
N LYS A 114 9.12 -14.05 32.06
CA LYS A 114 9.39 -14.28 33.51
C LYS A 114 8.93 -13.10 34.37
N SER A 115 8.09 -13.40 35.36
CA SER A 115 7.84 -12.56 36.53
C SER A 115 9.14 -12.17 37.22
N GLN A 116 9.36 -10.87 37.41
CA GLN A 116 10.12 -10.38 38.55
C GLN A 116 9.56 -9.02 39.00
N GLU A 117 9.30 -8.96 40.30
CA GLU A 117 8.70 -7.89 41.09
C GLU A 117 9.68 -6.71 41.35
N GLU A 118 9.10 -5.55 41.65
CA GLU A 118 9.67 -4.33 42.29
C GLU A 118 10.32 -3.21 41.40
N PRO A 119 10.26 -1.93 41.84
CA PRO A 119 9.77 -0.80 41.06
C PRO A 119 10.80 0.32 40.96
N SER A 120 10.84 1.08 39.86
CA SER A 120 11.64 2.31 39.84
C SER A 120 11.10 3.34 38.87
N LYS A 121 10.75 4.50 39.44
CA LYS A 121 10.27 5.73 38.80
C LYS A 121 11.19 6.19 37.66
N VAL A 122 10.65 6.36 36.45
CA VAL A 122 11.14 7.35 35.45
C VAL A 122 9.96 7.91 34.65
N LYS A 123 9.97 9.24 34.45
CA LYS A 123 8.95 10.11 33.85
C LYS A 123 8.49 9.67 32.44
N PRO A 124 7.24 9.95 32.04
CA PRO A 124 6.79 9.72 30.67
C PRO A 124 7.22 10.89 29.79
N LYS A 125 8.00 10.62 28.75
CA LYS A 125 8.12 11.50 27.60
C LYS A 125 8.27 10.60 26.38
N PHE A 126 7.17 10.43 25.64
CA PHE A 126 7.06 10.30 24.19
C PHE A 126 5.58 9.98 23.90
N ARG A 127 4.85 10.93 23.31
CA ARG A 127 3.55 10.69 22.68
C ARG A 127 3.63 11.13 21.23
N LYS A 128 2.87 10.38 20.41
CA LYS A 128 2.55 10.51 18.97
C LYS A 128 3.58 9.79 18.09
N ASP A 129 3.26 8.70 17.40
CA ASP A 129 1.98 8.40 16.76
C ASP A 129 1.08 7.41 17.50
N ILE A 130 -0.16 7.85 17.67
CA ILE A 130 -1.28 7.11 18.23
C ILE A 130 -1.92 6.34 17.07
N ASP A 131 -2.17 5.06 17.30
CA ASP A 131 -2.90 4.17 16.40
C ASP A 131 -4.21 4.80 15.95
N MET A 132 -4.39 4.88 14.62
CA MET A 132 -5.64 5.32 13.95
C MET A 132 -6.88 4.50 14.38
N LEU A 133 -6.68 3.40 15.11
CA LEU A 133 -7.72 2.54 15.66
C LEU A 133 -8.23 3.00 17.04
N GLU A 134 -7.49 3.83 17.78
CA GLU A 134 -7.98 4.43 19.04
C GLU A 134 -9.04 5.52 18.79
N GLU A 135 -9.08 6.15 17.60
CA GLU A 135 -10.10 7.17 17.25
C GLU A 135 -11.51 6.54 17.09
N PHE A 136 -11.59 5.30 16.59
CA PHE A 136 -12.87 4.57 16.51
C PHE A 136 -13.30 3.99 17.85
N ALA A 137 -12.36 3.75 18.77
CA ALA A 137 -12.64 3.18 20.08
C ALA A 137 -13.17 4.21 21.09
N TYR A 138 -13.02 5.52 20.84
CA TYR A 138 -13.64 6.59 21.65
C TYR A 138 -15.14 6.82 21.34
N LEU A 139 -15.85 5.77 20.95
CA LEU A 139 -17.31 5.69 20.93
C LEU A 139 -17.88 4.70 21.95
N ARG A 140 -17.15 4.44 23.04
CA ARG A 140 -17.74 3.90 24.27
C ARG A 140 -17.17 4.57 25.50
N THR A 141 -17.81 5.66 25.93
CA THR A 141 -17.66 6.17 27.28
C THR A 141 -18.51 5.35 28.25
N GLN A 142 -17.99 5.10 29.45
CA GLN A 142 -18.70 4.38 30.52
C GLN A 142 -19.63 5.31 31.33
N GLU A 143 -19.58 6.63 31.09
CA GLU A 143 -20.64 7.58 31.40
C GLU A 143 -20.77 8.62 30.25
N GLY A 144 -21.96 8.77 29.64
CA GLY A 144 -22.33 10.00 28.91
C GLY A 144 -22.25 10.00 27.36
N GLY A 145 -23.44 9.91 26.74
CA GLY A 145 -23.91 10.86 25.70
C GLY A 145 -23.72 10.53 24.21
N LYS A 146 -24.81 10.60 23.41
CA LYS A 146 -24.77 10.73 21.94
C LYS A 146 -24.24 12.11 21.57
N ILE A 147 -23.20 12.19 20.75
CA ILE A 147 -22.84 13.46 20.09
C ILE A 147 -23.60 13.53 18.77
N HIS A 148 -24.61 14.41 18.72
CA HIS A 148 -25.32 14.76 17.49
C HIS A 148 -24.49 15.83 16.78
N LEU A 149 -23.88 15.49 15.65
CA LEU A 149 -23.22 16.47 14.79
C LEU A 149 -24.29 17.11 13.91
N GLU A 150 -24.75 18.32 14.27
CA GLU A 150 -25.52 19.16 13.34
C GLU A 150 -24.59 19.62 12.21
N LEU A 151 -24.93 19.24 10.98
CA LEU A 151 -24.36 19.86 9.78
C LEU A 151 -24.95 21.26 9.63
N LEU A 152 -24.08 22.28 9.66
CA LEU A 152 -24.33 23.57 9.01
C LEU A 152 -23.65 23.59 7.65
#